data_AF-A0A538Q267-F1
#
_entry.id   AF-A0A538Q267-F1
#
_cell.length_a   1.000
_cell.length_b   1.000
_cell.length_c   1.000
_cell.angle_alpha   90.00
_cell.angle_beta   90.00
_cell.angle_gamma   90.00
#
_symmetry.space_group_name_H-M   'P 1'
#
loop_
_entity.id
_entity.type
_entity.pdbx_description
1 polymer ?
#
loop_
_entity_poly.entity_id
_entity_poly.type
_entity_poly.pdbx_seq_one_letter_code
_entity_poly.pdbx_strand_id
1 'polypeptide(L)'
;MNAHVDFVQEIGNTKRALLFQLTRPLWIQDKPGPDIAFFEIARTSDNDAKLATPLDLAERPAATDDAATIGYPAYDSRIPQPEHMRRIFSDIYDKKRFAPGVVVRVTDSQMEHDCTTLGGNSGSVVLDLKTGKAIGLHFSGTYLDRNYAVPSNVVHSLLDRVTSGKVWIETSTLPRESARGSAERSARIDGVGRGSATVTIPLTVTVSIGGGSQPAWDSRPVNRGGEEADIAEETAIEDYRDRTGYDDDFLLDDKNRAVKVELPTLAEDGDVLTFELDGKRQTNLRYEHYSVIMSKSRRMCLLSAVNIDGNLARKAKRVSWKWDPRIPKSQQIMHECYGSAPKFSRGHMTRREDPGWGSRQEAKRGNEDSMHVTNTCPQMQAFNSPIWLALEDYALQHAKEDRMRISVFTGPYFDDADPTMFDVGIPLAFWKVIAFIHDLTRTLCATGYEMNQEQNLHPTEEFVFGQFRSRQLNCATQVPIRAIEFRCGIDFGRLASVDPLARDEEALGSGERVPLTSLDEIRFF
;
A
#
# COMPACT_ATOMS: atom_id res chain seq x y z
N MET A 1 -19.24 -25.56 -5.06
CA MET A 1 -17.91 -25.02 -4.73
C MET A 1 -16.91 -26.18 -4.90
N ASN A 2 -15.89 -26.03 -5.74
CA ASN A 2 -14.86 -27.07 -5.95
C ASN A 2 -13.59 -26.70 -5.17
N ALA A 3 -13.70 -26.57 -3.84
CA ALA A 3 -12.58 -26.20 -2.98
C ALA A 3 -12.23 -27.36 -2.04
N HIS A 4 -10.94 -27.61 -1.85
CA HIS A 4 -10.42 -28.68 -1.00
C HIS A 4 -9.27 -28.16 -0.14
N VAL A 5 -9.07 -28.76 1.03
CA VAL A 5 -7.91 -28.50 1.90
C VAL A 5 -7.04 -29.75 1.95
N ASP A 6 -5.73 -29.57 1.75
CA ASP A 6 -4.73 -30.61 1.96
C ASP A 6 -3.93 -30.32 3.24
N PHE A 7 -4.33 -30.97 4.33
CA PHE A 7 -3.63 -30.82 5.61
C PHE A 7 -2.28 -31.52 5.67
N VAL A 8 -1.80 -32.21 4.62
CA VAL A 8 -0.54 -32.98 4.64
C VAL A 8 0.42 -32.63 3.50
N GLN A 9 0.19 -31.48 2.85
CA GLN A 9 1.04 -30.95 1.80
C GLN A 9 2.40 -30.49 2.37
N GLU A 10 3.31 -31.44 2.60
CA GLU A 10 4.62 -31.28 3.25
C GLU A 10 5.78 -31.54 2.26
N ILE A 11 6.99 -31.10 2.63
CA ILE A 11 8.20 -31.34 1.84
C ILE A 11 8.57 -32.82 1.91
N GLY A 12 8.77 -33.45 0.75
CA GLY A 12 9.16 -34.86 0.67
C GLY A 12 8.03 -35.86 0.97
N ASN A 13 6.80 -35.40 1.20
CA ASN A 13 5.66 -36.31 1.32
C ASN A 13 5.30 -36.86 -0.08
N THR A 14 5.61 -38.13 -0.31
CA THR A 14 5.34 -38.85 -1.56
C THR A 14 3.99 -39.56 -1.54
N LYS A 15 3.25 -39.52 -0.42
CA LYS A 15 1.91 -40.08 -0.33
C LYS A 15 0.94 -39.19 -1.12
N ARG A 16 -0.14 -39.80 -1.62
CA ARG A 16 -1.22 -39.06 -2.28
C ARG A 16 -1.78 -37.99 -1.33
N ALA A 17 -2.02 -36.79 -1.87
CA ALA A 17 -2.68 -35.68 -1.18
C ALA A 17 -3.96 -36.16 -0.48
N LEU A 18 -4.21 -35.70 0.75
CA LEU A 18 -5.45 -35.99 1.47
C LEU A 18 -6.37 -34.79 1.32
N LEU A 19 -7.21 -34.81 0.29
CA LEU A 19 -8.06 -33.68 -0.07
C LEU A 19 -9.40 -33.77 0.65
N PHE A 20 -9.63 -32.85 1.57
CA PHE A 20 -10.90 -32.71 2.28
C PHE A 20 -11.74 -31.61 1.64
N GLN A 21 -12.95 -31.92 1.21
CA GLN A 21 -13.81 -30.95 0.53
C GLN A 21 -14.33 -29.88 1.50
N LEU A 22 -14.20 -28.61 1.13
CA LEU A 22 -14.94 -27.51 1.75
C LEU A 22 -16.37 -27.53 1.20
N THR A 23 -17.34 -27.86 2.05
CA THR A 23 -18.73 -28.07 1.61
C THR A 23 -19.48 -26.75 1.45
N ARG A 24 -19.30 -25.82 2.40
CA ARG A 24 -19.88 -24.48 2.35
C ARG A 24 -19.19 -23.52 3.34
N PRO A 25 -19.22 -22.20 3.08
CA PRO A 25 -18.99 -21.22 4.12
C PRO A 25 -20.07 -21.33 5.20
N LEU A 26 -19.67 -21.36 6.46
CA LEU A 26 -20.56 -21.21 7.61
C LEU A 26 -20.82 -19.73 7.87
N TRP A 27 -19.75 -18.95 7.88
CA TRP A 27 -19.79 -17.52 8.17
C TRP A 27 -18.47 -16.86 7.76
N ILE A 28 -18.56 -15.63 7.27
CA ILE A 28 -17.41 -14.76 6.98
C ILE A 28 -17.69 -13.48 7.77
N GLN A 29 -16.73 -13.03 8.56
CA GLN A 29 -16.90 -11.81 9.34
C GLN A 29 -16.82 -10.59 8.43
N ASP A 30 -17.86 -9.73 8.47
CA ASP A 30 -17.86 -8.45 7.79
C ASP A 30 -16.97 -7.43 8.50
N LYS A 31 -16.43 -6.45 7.76
CA LYS A 31 -15.74 -5.31 8.35
C LYS A 31 -16.73 -4.45 9.16
N PRO A 32 -16.32 -3.86 10.30
CA PRO A 32 -14.96 -3.76 10.85
C PRO A 32 -14.56 -4.89 11.82
N GLY A 33 -15.12 -6.10 11.68
CA GLY A 33 -14.80 -7.23 12.57
C GLY A 33 -13.44 -7.89 12.32
N PRO A 34 -13.04 -8.87 13.18
CA PRO A 34 -11.76 -9.57 13.04
C PRO A 34 -11.66 -10.36 11.74
N ASP A 35 -10.45 -10.51 11.20
CA ASP A 35 -10.20 -11.26 9.96
C ASP A 35 -10.37 -12.78 10.19
N ILE A 36 -11.60 -13.26 10.00
CA ILE A 36 -11.96 -14.66 10.25
C ILE A 36 -13.10 -15.12 9.34
N ALA A 37 -13.01 -16.38 8.92
CA ALA A 37 -14.08 -17.10 8.27
C ALA A 37 -14.15 -18.55 8.78
N PHE A 38 -15.36 -19.08 8.89
CA PHE A 38 -15.62 -20.48 9.21
C PHE A 38 -16.21 -21.18 8.00
N PHE A 39 -15.72 -22.40 7.75
CA PHE A 39 -16.20 -23.26 6.67
C PHE A 39 -16.53 -24.65 7.23
N GLU A 40 -17.54 -25.28 6.65
CA GLU A 40 -17.74 -26.71 6.83
C GLU A 40 -16.78 -27.49 5.93
N ILE A 41 -16.23 -28.55 6.50
CA ILE A 41 -15.31 -29.45 5.84
C ILE A 41 -15.80 -30.89 5.95
N ALA A 42 -15.66 -31.66 4.87
CA ALA A 42 -15.92 -33.09 4.89
C ALA A 42 -14.99 -33.79 5.89
N ARG A 43 -15.55 -34.70 6.70
CA ARG A 43 -14.78 -35.46 7.71
C ARG A 43 -13.93 -36.58 7.11
N THR A 44 -14.17 -36.91 5.85
CA THR A 44 -13.46 -37.91 5.07
C THR A 44 -12.88 -37.26 3.82
N SER A 45 -11.65 -37.60 3.47
CA SER A 45 -10.99 -37.17 2.25
C SER A 45 -11.52 -37.91 1.01
N ASP A 46 -11.00 -37.56 -0.16
CA ASP A 46 -11.21 -38.23 -1.44
C ASP A 46 -10.75 -39.71 -1.49
N ASN A 47 -10.00 -40.16 -0.48
CA ASN A 47 -9.49 -41.53 -0.35
C ASN A 47 -9.88 -42.21 0.98
N ASP A 48 -11.01 -41.79 1.56
CA ASP A 48 -11.60 -42.36 2.79
C ASP A 48 -10.75 -42.21 4.06
N ALA A 49 -9.71 -41.36 4.05
CA ALA A 49 -8.96 -41.02 5.25
C ALA A 49 -9.80 -40.11 6.16
N LYS A 50 -9.79 -40.38 7.47
CA LYS A 50 -10.48 -39.56 8.47
C LYS A 50 -9.66 -38.32 8.80
N LEU A 51 -10.35 -37.20 9.00
CA LEU A 51 -9.73 -35.97 9.49
C LEU A 51 -9.09 -36.20 10.87
N ALA A 52 -7.98 -35.51 11.12
CA ALA A 52 -7.29 -35.56 12.42
C ALA A 52 -8.18 -35.00 13.55
N THR A 53 -7.79 -35.29 14.79
CA THR A 53 -8.44 -34.70 15.96
C THR A 53 -8.26 -33.18 15.92
N PRO A 54 -9.34 -32.38 16.13
CA PRO A 54 -9.24 -30.93 16.15
C PRO A 54 -8.25 -30.42 17.22
N LEU A 55 -7.68 -29.24 16.97
CA LEU A 55 -6.87 -28.54 17.95
C LEU A 55 -7.77 -27.87 18.98
N ASP A 56 -7.43 -28.03 20.26
CA ASP A 56 -8.13 -27.33 21.34
C ASP A 56 -7.77 -25.84 21.33
N LEU A 57 -8.78 -24.98 21.36
CA LEU A 57 -8.58 -23.53 21.53
C LEU A 57 -8.29 -23.23 23.01
N ALA A 58 -7.33 -22.34 23.26
CA ALA A 58 -7.12 -21.80 24.59
C ALA A 58 -8.26 -20.85 24.97
N GLU A 59 -8.79 -20.98 26.20
CA GLU A 59 -9.84 -20.07 26.69
C GLU A 59 -9.31 -18.65 26.93
N ARG A 60 -8.04 -18.54 27.31
CA ARG A 60 -7.35 -17.29 27.64
C ARG A 60 -5.95 -17.31 27.06
N PRO A 61 -5.76 -16.82 25.82
CA PRO A 61 -4.42 -16.69 25.27
C PRO A 61 -3.61 -15.68 26.10
N ALA A 62 -2.31 -15.96 26.23
CA ALA A 62 -1.37 -15.12 26.94
C ALA A 62 -0.05 -15.03 26.15
N ALA A 63 0.76 -14.03 26.47
CA ALA A 63 2.13 -13.97 25.98
C ALA A 63 2.90 -15.23 26.40
N THR A 64 3.72 -15.75 25.49
CA THR A 64 4.51 -16.96 25.72
C THR A 64 5.77 -16.92 24.86
N ASP A 65 6.89 -17.33 25.43
CA ASP A 65 8.17 -17.45 24.70
C ASP A 65 8.29 -18.76 23.91
N ASP A 66 7.28 -19.63 24.01
CA ASP A 66 7.27 -20.96 23.40
C ASP A 66 6.06 -21.09 22.48
N ALA A 67 6.04 -20.32 21.40
CA ALA A 67 5.00 -20.37 20.39
C ALA A 67 5.48 -21.01 19.08
N ALA A 68 4.55 -21.48 18.27
CA ALA A 68 4.83 -21.77 16.87
C ALA A 68 3.63 -21.52 15.98
N THR A 69 3.89 -21.00 14.78
CA THR A 69 2.91 -20.94 13.70
C THR A 69 3.04 -22.16 12.80
N ILE A 70 1.92 -22.83 12.53
CA ILE A 70 1.86 -23.94 11.56
C ILE A 70 0.99 -23.50 10.38
N GLY A 71 1.62 -23.38 9.22
CA GLY A 71 1.05 -22.70 8.06
C GLY A 71 1.66 -23.11 6.73
N TYR A 72 1.17 -22.48 5.66
CA TYR A 72 1.59 -22.73 4.28
C TYR A 72 2.13 -21.45 3.64
N PRO A 73 3.38 -21.05 3.94
CA PRO A 73 4.00 -19.88 3.34
C PRO A 73 4.08 -20.03 1.82
N ALA A 74 3.46 -19.10 1.12
CA ALA A 74 3.60 -18.94 -0.32
C ALA A 74 4.82 -18.07 -0.65
N TYR A 75 5.22 -18.09 -1.92
CA TYR A 75 6.18 -17.11 -2.40
C TYR A 75 5.57 -15.71 -2.32
N ASP A 76 6.27 -14.79 -1.67
CA ASP A 76 5.82 -13.42 -1.48
C ASP A 76 6.78 -12.43 -2.14
N SER A 77 6.41 -11.96 -3.33
CA SER A 77 7.19 -10.98 -4.08
C SER A 77 7.22 -9.58 -3.45
N ARG A 78 6.46 -9.34 -2.38
CA ARG A 78 6.43 -8.06 -1.64
C ARG A 78 7.56 -7.98 -0.62
N ILE A 79 8.24 -9.09 -0.33
CA ILE A 79 9.34 -9.11 0.63
C ILE A 79 10.56 -8.39 0.03
N PRO A 80 11.08 -7.33 0.68
CA PRO A 80 12.16 -6.51 0.13
C PRO A 80 13.48 -7.25 -0.08
N GLN A 81 13.69 -8.36 0.65
CA GLN A 81 14.93 -9.13 0.70
C GLN A 81 14.63 -10.61 0.33
N PRO A 82 14.48 -10.92 -0.96
CA PRO A 82 14.15 -12.27 -1.42
C PRO A 82 15.20 -13.32 -1.04
N GLU A 83 16.44 -12.92 -0.76
CA GLU A 83 17.50 -13.77 -0.22
C GLU A 83 17.19 -14.31 1.18
N HIS A 84 16.46 -13.57 2.01
CA HIS A 84 16.02 -14.05 3.32
C HIS A 84 14.96 -15.15 3.18
N MET A 85 14.01 -14.97 2.27
CA MET A 85 13.05 -16.03 1.93
C MET A 85 13.78 -17.26 1.39
N ARG A 86 14.73 -17.05 0.47
CA ARG A 86 15.56 -18.12 -0.07
C ARG A 86 16.31 -18.88 1.00
N ARG A 87 16.94 -18.16 1.93
CA ARG A 87 17.71 -18.76 3.03
C ARG A 87 16.83 -19.58 3.97
N ILE A 88 15.66 -19.05 4.34
CA ILE A 88 14.77 -19.65 5.34
C ILE A 88 13.92 -20.78 4.75
N PHE A 89 13.35 -20.56 3.56
CA PHE A 89 12.41 -21.48 2.93
C PHE A 89 13.04 -22.33 1.83
N SER A 90 14.30 -22.07 1.46
CA SER A 90 15.04 -22.85 0.46
C SER A 90 14.36 -22.93 -0.91
N ASP A 91 13.70 -21.85 -1.32
CA ASP A 91 12.88 -21.78 -2.55
C ASP A 91 11.72 -22.79 -2.62
N ILE A 92 11.28 -23.32 -1.46
CA ILE A 92 10.16 -24.26 -1.37
C ILE A 92 8.99 -23.58 -0.65
N TYR A 93 7.93 -23.27 -1.40
CA TYR A 93 6.73 -22.56 -0.95
C TYR A 93 5.47 -23.43 -1.09
N ASP A 94 4.35 -22.97 -0.55
CA ASP A 94 3.04 -23.65 -0.57
C ASP A 94 3.07 -25.04 0.07
N LYS A 95 4.01 -25.23 1.00
CA LYS A 95 4.19 -26.44 1.80
C LYS A 95 4.03 -26.11 3.27
N LYS A 96 3.48 -27.05 4.03
CA LYS A 96 3.33 -26.91 5.47
C LYS A 96 4.69 -26.66 6.12
N ARG A 97 4.77 -25.63 6.96
CA ARG A 97 5.93 -25.29 7.77
C ARG A 97 5.55 -25.24 9.24
N PHE A 98 6.51 -25.60 10.07
CA PHE A 98 6.51 -25.33 11.50
C PHE A 98 7.49 -24.17 11.74
N ALA A 99 6.97 -23.05 12.22
CA ALA A 99 7.73 -21.82 12.44
C ALA A 99 7.70 -21.45 13.93
N PRO A 100 8.75 -21.79 14.71
CA PRO A 100 8.87 -21.38 16.11
C PRO A 100 8.93 -19.85 16.25
N GLY A 101 8.51 -19.35 17.40
CA GLY A 101 8.60 -17.95 17.78
C GLY A 101 8.05 -17.71 19.19
N VAL A 102 7.72 -16.46 19.47
CA VAL A 102 7.13 -15.98 20.71
C VAL A 102 5.85 -15.20 20.43
N VAL A 103 4.92 -15.20 21.39
CA VAL A 103 3.79 -14.27 21.44
C VAL A 103 4.15 -13.13 22.36
N VAL A 104 4.27 -11.93 21.79
CA VAL A 104 4.78 -10.74 22.47
C VAL A 104 3.67 -10.00 23.20
N ARG A 105 2.47 -9.95 22.61
CA ARG A 105 1.33 -9.19 23.13
C ARG A 105 0.01 -9.89 22.83
N VAL A 106 -0.89 -9.88 23.80
CA VAL A 106 -2.28 -10.33 23.64
C VAL A 106 -3.20 -9.24 24.19
N THR A 107 -4.16 -8.82 23.38
CA THR A 107 -5.22 -7.87 23.74
C THR A 107 -6.59 -8.55 23.56
N ASP A 108 -7.67 -7.84 23.88
CA ASP A 108 -9.03 -8.37 23.76
C ASP A 108 -9.45 -8.69 22.31
N SER A 109 -8.85 -8.02 21.32
CA SER A 109 -9.20 -8.15 19.90
C SER A 109 -8.07 -8.66 19.01
N GLN A 110 -6.82 -8.60 19.46
CA GLN A 110 -5.64 -8.90 18.63
C GLN A 110 -4.49 -9.53 19.43
N MET A 111 -3.73 -10.39 18.77
CA MET A 111 -2.50 -11.01 19.29
C MET A 111 -1.32 -10.71 18.34
N GLU A 112 -0.12 -10.51 18.92
CA GLU A 112 1.13 -10.28 18.20
C GLU A 112 2.15 -11.39 18.47
N HIS A 113 2.82 -11.86 17.41
CA HIS A 113 3.85 -12.91 17.49
C HIS A 113 4.99 -12.71 16.49
N ASP A 114 6.17 -13.27 16.73
CA ASP A 114 7.34 -13.12 15.84
C ASP A 114 7.63 -14.35 14.96
N CYS A 115 6.79 -15.40 15.05
CA CYS A 115 6.96 -16.62 14.25
C CYS A 115 7.18 -16.29 12.77
N THR A 116 8.10 -17.00 12.10
CA THR A 116 8.44 -16.68 10.71
C THR A 116 7.30 -17.03 9.75
N THR A 117 6.67 -16.01 9.14
CA THR A 117 5.61 -16.16 8.14
C THR A 117 5.97 -15.44 6.82
N LEU A 118 5.09 -15.58 5.83
CA LEU A 118 5.08 -14.96 4.50
C LEU A 118 3.63 -14.80 4.02
N GLY A 119 3.43 -14.13 2.88
CA GLY A 119 2.17 -14.21 2.13
C GLY A 119 1.67 -15.65 2.00
N GLY A 120 0.35 -15.84 2.01
CA GLY A 120 -0.29 -17.16 1.99
C GLY A 120 -0.43 -17.85 3.36
N ASN A 121 0.16 -17.33 4.44
CA ASN A 121 -0.02 -17.90 5.79
C ASN A 121 -1.32 -17.48 6.50
N SER A 122 -2.13 -16.58 5.95
CA SER A 122 -3.39 -16.21 6.61
C SER A 122 -4.28 -17.45 6.83
N GLY A 123 -4.86 -17.56 8.03
CA GLY A 123 -5.57 -18.74 8.51
C GLY A 123 -4.69 -19.78 9.21
N SER A 124 -3.38 -19.55 9.36
CA SER A 124 -2.48 -20.46 10.08
C SER A 124 -2.71 -20.43 11.58
N VAL A 125 -2.56 -21.58 12.24
CA VAL A 125 -2.69 -21.66 13.70
C VAL A 125 -1.43 -21.14 14.37
N VAL A 126 -1.60 -20.38 15.45
CA VAL A 126 -0.53 -20.07 16.42
C VAL A 126 -0.77 -20.94 17.64
N LEU A 127 0.21 -21.79 17.96
CA LEU A 127 0.18 -22.76 19.06
C LEU A 127 1.05 -22.28 20.22
N ASP A 128 0.60 -22.53 21.45
CA ASP A 128 1.47 -22.56 22.62
C ASP A 128 2.08 -23.97 22.74
N LEU A 129 3.39 -24.06 22.60
CA LEU A 129 4.12 -25.33 22.61
C LEU A 129 4.13 -25.99 24.00
N LYS A 130 3.88 -25.24 25.08
CA LYS A 130 3.79 -25.80 26.43
C LYS A 130 2.51 -26.59 26.64
N THR A 131 1.39 -26.04 26.16
CA THR A 131 0.07 -26.62 26.37
C THR A 131 -0.45 -27.44 25.19
N GLY A 132 0.13 -27.25 24.00
CA GLY A 132 -0.34 -27.84 22.75
C GLY A 132 -1.64 -27.21 22.23
N LYS A 133 -2.12 -26.11 22.86
CA LYS A 133 -3.37 -25.45 22.48
C LYS A 133 -3.16 -24.36 21.44
N ALA A 134 -4.17 -24.15 20.61
CA ALA A 134 -4.25 -23.03 19.69
C ALA A 134 -4.59 -21.75 20.46
N ILE A 135 -3.66 -20.79 20.43
CA ILE A 135 -3.77 -19.50 21.12
C ILE A 135 -4.20 -18.37 20.19
N GLY A 136 -4.08 -18.55 18.87
CA GLY A 136 -4.66 -17.62 17.90
C GLY A 136 -4.64 -18.08 16.45
N LEU A 137 -5.23 -17.27 15.58
CA LEU A 137 -5.34 -17.47 14.14
C LEU A 137 -4.59 -16.35 13.40
N HIS A 138 -3.43 -16.66 12.83
CA HIS A 138 -2.61 -15.69 12.09
C HIS A 138 -3.35 -15.17 10.86
N PHE A 139 -3.29 -13.86 10.62
CA PHE A 139 -3.94 -13.25 9.44
C PHE A 139 -3.06 -12.26 8.67
N SER A 140 -2.07 -11.64 9.31
CA SER A 140 -1.21 -10.64 8.66
C SER A 140 0.15 -10.52 9.35
N GLY A 141 1.10 -9.84 8.72
CA GLY A 141 2.38 -9.51 9.33
C GLY A 141 3.14 -8.42 8.59
N THR A 142 4.03 -7.77 9.32
CA THR A 142 4.95 -6.74 8.86
C THR A 142 6.36 -7.33 8.84
N TYR A 143 7.02 -7.28 7.69
CA TYR A 143 8.33 -7.90 7.47
C TYR A 143 9.38 -7.44 8.50
N LEU A 144 10.01 -8.41 9.18
CA LEU A 144 11.02 -8.20 10.24
C LEU A 144 10.58 -7.36 11.45
N ASP A 145 9.27 -7.17 11.64
CA ASP A 145 8.72 -6.45 12.80
C ASP A 145 7.85 -7.39 13.64
N ARG A 146 6.63 -7.69 13.17
CA ARG A 146 5.67 -8.50 13.92
C ARG A 146 4.62 -9.15 13.03
N ASN A 147 3.98 -10.18 13.54
CA ASN A 147 2.80 -10.80 12.95
C ASN A 147 1.58 -10.58 13.83
N TYR A 148 0.40 -10.62 13.21
CA TYR A 148 -0.88 -10.42 13.85
C TYR A 148 -1.76 -11.67 13.73
N ALA A 149 -2.48 -11.94 14.80
CA ALA A 149 -3.40 -13.05 14.90
C ALA A 149 -4.69 -12.65 15.63
N VAL A 150 -5.81 -13.29 15.28
CA VAL A 150 -7.06 -13.20 16.05
C VAL A 150 -6.90 -14.09 17.30
N PRO A 151 -7.10 -13.56 18.52
CA PRO A 151 -6.98 -14.34 19.75
C PRO A 151 -7.97 -15.51 19.81
N SER A 152 -7.53 -16.65 20.37
CA SER A 152 -8.33 -17.88 20.47
C SER A 152 -9.66 -17.72 21.20
N ASN A 153 -9.74 -16.86 22.21
CA ASN A 153 -11.00 -16.53 22.90
C ASN A 153 -12.00 -15.81 21.97
N VAL A 154 -11.52 -14.96 21.07
CA VAL A 154 -12.35 -14.31 20.04
C VAL A 154 -12.82 -15.36 19.02
N VAL A 155 -11.92 -16.23 18.54
CA VAL A 155 -12.26 -17.35 17.65
C VAL A 155 -13.34 -18.23 18.26
N HIS A 156 -13.17 -18.62 19.53
CA HIS A 156 -14.11 -19.47 20.28
C HIS A 156 -15.49 -18.79 20.40
N SER A 157 -15.53 -17.53 20.84
CA SER A 157 -16.77 -16.77 21.00
C SER A 157 -17.56 -16.64 19.69
N LEU A 158 -16.85 -16.36 18.58
CA LEU A 158 -17.46 -16.26 17.27
C LEU A 158 -17.95 -17.61 16.75
N LEU A 159 -17.16 -18.68 16.93
CA LEU A 159 -17.56 -20.03 16.54
C LEU A 159 -18.80 -20.50 17.31
N ASP A 160 -18.87 -20.23 18.61
CA ASP A 160 -20.05 -20.54 19.43
C ASP A 160 -21.29 -19.81 18.94
N ARG A 161 -21.16 -18.52 18.58
CA ARG A 161 -22.27 -17.72 18.04
C ARG A 161 -22.77 -18.25 16.71
N VAL A 162 -21.84 -18.64 15.82
CA VAL A 162 -22.16 -19.19 14.50
C VAL A 162 -22.81 -20.56 14.62
N THR A 163 -22.28 -21.43 15.46
CA THR A 163 -22.79 -22.80 15.64
C THR A 163 -24.09 -22.88 16.45
N SER A 164 -24.31 -21.95 17.38
CA SER A 164 -25.57 -21.84 18.13
C SER A 164 -26.71 -21.17 17.34
N GLY A 165 -26.47 -20.73 16.11
CA GLY A 165 -27.47 -20.07 15.26
C GLY A 165 -27.86 -18.66 15.73
N LYS A 166 -27.07 -18.05 16.63
CA LYS A 166 -27.29 -16.69 17.15
C LYS A 166 -26.83 -15.59 16.17
N VAL A 167 -26.24 -15.98 15.04
CA VAL A 167 -25.94 -15.09 13.91
C VAL A 167 -26.97 -15.40 12.82
N TRP A 168 -27.85 -14.45 12.51
CA TRP A 168 -28.83 -14.59 11.43
C TRP A 168 -28.11 -14.56 10.09
N ILE A 169 -28.25 -15.65 9.36
CA ILE A 169 -27.76 -15.80 7.98
C ILE A 169 -28.81 -15.14 7.08
N GLU A 170 -28.52 -13.98 6.47
CA GLU A 170 -29.15 -13.68 5.19
C GLU A 170 -28.63 -14.70 4.19
N THR A 171 -29.40 -15.77 4.02
CA THR A 171 -29.04 -16.83 3.09
C THR A 171 -29.21 -16.24 1.70
N SER A 172 -28.11 -15.82 1.05
CA SER A 172 -28.13 -15.54 -0.38
C SER A 172 -28.41 -16.86 -1.10
N THR A 173 -29.69 -17.16 -1.30
CA THR A 173 -30.13 -18.27 -2.13
C THR A 173 -29.67 -18.00 -3.56
N LEU A 174 -28.60 -18.68 -4.00
CA LEU A 174 -28.27 -18.78 -5.42
C LEU A 174 -29.45 -19.46 -6.13
N PRO A 175 -30.04 -18.87 -7.19
CA PRO A 175 -31.07 -19.54 -7.96
C PRO A 175 -30.49 -20.80 -8.62
N ARG A 176 -31.21 -21.92 -8.48
CA ARG A 176 -30.99 -23.13 -9.29
C ARG A 176 -31.19 -22.76 -10.76
N GLU A 177 -30.13 -22.82 -11.57
CA GLU A 177 -30.27 -22.82 -13.02
C GLU A 177 -31.01 -24.08 -13.47
N SER A 178 -32.28 -23.92 -13.84
CA SER A 178 -33.00 -24.88 -14.66
C SER A 178 -32.67 -24.61 -16.13
N ALA A 179 -32.10 -25.60 -16.81
CA ALA A 179 -31.87 -25.58 -18.24
C ALA A 179 -33.17 -25.37 -19.04
N ARG A 180 -33.14 -24.44 -20.01
CA ARG A 180 -33.58 -24.58 -21.42
C ARG A 180 -34.03 -23.25 -22.04
N GLY A 181 -33.55 -22.99 -23.27
CA GLY A 181 -34.42 -22.58 -24.38
C GLY A 181 -34.57 -21.09 -24.66
N SER A 182 -33.95 -20.65 -25.75
CA SER A 182 -34.17 -19.43 -26.52
C SER A 182 -35.64 -19.10 -26.86
N ALA A 183 -36.04 -17.83 -26.76
CA ALA A 183 -36.86 -17.11 -27.76
C ALA A 183 -37.09 -15.63 -27.39
N GLU A 184 -37.07 -14.76 -28.39
CA GLU A 184 -37.33 -13.31 -28.39
C GLU A 184 -38.80 -12.94 -28.09
N ARG A 185 -39.05 -11.77 -27.47
CA ARG A 185 -39.85 -10.64 -28.05
C ARG A 185 -40.29 -9.55 -27.05
N SER A 186 -40.14 -8.31 -27.53
CA SER A 186 -40.99 -7.09 -27.42
C SER A 186 -41.33 -6.42 -26.08
N ALA A 187 -41.17 -5.09 -26.09
CA ALA A 187 -41.37 -4.12 -25.03
C ALA A 187 -42.82 -3.85 -24.60
N ARG A 188 -42.99 -3.48 -23.32
CA ARG A 188 -43.95 -2.47 -22.81
C ARG A 188 -43.35 -1.78 -21.58
N ILE A 189 -43.53 -0.46 -21.50
CA ILE A 189 -43.24 0.38 -20.34
C ILE A 189 -44.57 0.66 -19.66
N ASP A 190 -44.63 0.45 -18.34
CA ASP A 190 -45.60 1.08 -17.44
C ASP A 190 -45.00 1.18 -16.02
N GLY A 191 -45.20 2.32 -15.36
CA GLY A 191 -45.32 2.41 -13.90
C GLY A 191 -44.08 2.80 -13.09
N VAL A 192 -44.14 4.00 -12.50
CA VAL A 192 -43.19 4.58 -11.53
C VAL A 192 -43.23 3.84 -10.18
N GLY A 193 -42.06 3.57 -9.60
CA GLY A 193 -41.90 3.14 -8.21
C GLY A 193 -40.44 3.28 -7.72
N ARG A 194 -40.23 3.95 -6.58
CA ARG A 194 -38.93 4.11 -5.90
C ARG A 194 -38.35 2.74 -5.50
N GLY A 195 -37.06 2.52 -5.76
CA GLY A 195 -36.33 1.35 -5.27
C GLY A 195 -34.83 1.44 -5.57
N SER A 196 -33.99 1.10 -4.59
CA SER A 196 -32.53 1.02 -4.71
C SER A 196 -32.10 -0.05 -5.72
N ALA A 197 -31.08 0.23 -6.53
CA ALA A 197 -30.48 -0.74 -7.44
C ALA A 197 -29.18 -1.29 -6.83
N THR A 198 -29.15 -2.60 -6.59
CA THR A 198 -27.92 -3.36 -6.29
C THR A 198 -27.52 -4.11 -7.56
N VAL A 199 -26.32 -3.88 -8.06
CA VAL A 199 -25.75 -4.58 -9.23
C VAL A 199 -24.78 -5.65 -8.73
N THR A 200 -25.08 -6.92 -9.03
CA THR A 200 -24.17 -8.05 -8.78
C THR A 200 -23.55 -8.49 -10.11
N ILE A 201 -22.22 -8.44 -10.22
CA ILE A 201 -21.48 -8.85 -11.42
C ILE A 201 -20.95 -10.28 -11.21
N PRO A 202 -21.36 -11.29 -12.00
CA PRO A 202 -20.74 -12.61 -11.97
C PRO A 202 -19.43 -12.60 -12.77
N LEU A 203 -18.31 -12.94 -12.12
CA LEU A 203 -17.02 -13.16 -12.77
C LEU A 203 -16.91 -14.61 -13.25
N THR A 204 -16.67 -14.79 -14.55
CA THR A 204 -16.25 -16.07 -15.13
C THR A 204 -14.73 -16.01 -15.35
N VAL A 205 -13.98 -16.88 -14.67
CA VAL A 205 -12.53 -17.05 -14.90
C VAL A 205 -12.34 -18.24 -15.83
N THR A 206 -11.95 -17.97 -17.08
CA THR A 206 -11.51 -19.01 -18.02
C THR A 206 -10.00 -19.16 -17.92
N VAL A 207 -9.54 -20.31 -17.41
CA VAL A 207 -8.12 -20.69 -17.45
C VAL A 207 -7.92 -21.64 -18.64
N SER A 208 -7.18 -21.21 -19.64
CA SER A 208 -6.67 -22.08 -20.71
C SER A 208 -5.22 -22.45 -20.42
N ILE A 209 -4.96 -23.75 -20.29
CA ILE A 209 -3.62 -24.32 -20.17
C ILE A 209 -3.06 -24.48 -21.59
N GLY A 210 -2.12 -23.61 -21.96
CA GLY A 210 -1.34 -23.76 -23.19
C GLY A 210 -0.40 -24.95 -23.06
N GLY A 211 -0.54 -25.91 -23.98
CA GLY A 211 0.23 -27.14 -24.04
C GLY A 211 1.73 -26.92 -24.18
N GLY A 212 2.49 -27.80 -23.53
CA GLY A 212 3.94 -27.72 -23.43
C GLY A 212 4.67 -27.89 -24.76
N SER A 213 5.73 -27.11 -24.89
CA SER A 213 6.92 -27.45 -25.66
C SER A 213 8.14 -26.97 -24.87
N GLN A 214 8.99 -27.92 -24.48
CA GLN A 214 10.29 -27.63 -23.87
C GLN A 214 11.20 -26.94 -24.90
N PRO A 215 11.96 -25.90 -24.52
CA PRO A 215 13.24 -25.61 -25.14
C PRO A 215 14.37 -26.16 -24.29
N ALA A 216 15.27 -26.86 -24.98
CA ALA A 216 16.51 -27.41 -24.46
C ALA A 216 17.38 -26.35 -23.77
N TRP A 217 18.09 -26.79 -22.72
CA TRP A 217 19.08 -26.00 -22.02
C TRP A 217 20.32 -25.85 -22.90
N ASP A 218 20.42 -24.72 -23.58
CA ASP A 218 21.64 -24.34 -24.29
C ASP A 218 22.46 -23.42 -23.38
N SER A 219 23.54 -23.95 -22.83
CA SER A 219 24.47 -23.25 -21.96
C SER A 219 25.19 -22.15 -22.75
N ARG A 220 24.71 -20.91 -22.62
CA ARG A 220 25.45 -19.72 -23.04
C ARG A 220 26.15 -19.09 -21.83
N PRO A 221 27.39 -18.60 -21.98
CA PRO A 221 28.14 -18.02 -20.88
C PRO A 221 27.42 -16.79 -20.32
N VAL A 222 27.49 -16.63 -19.00
CA VAL A 222 26.99 -15.46 -18.25
C VAL A 222 27.62 -14.21 -18.86
N ASN A 223 26.79 -13.41 -19.53
CA ASN A 223 27.19 -12.09 -19.97
C ASN A 223 27.22 -11.18 -18.72
N ARG A 224 28.41 -10.83 -18.25
CA ARG A 224 28.61 -9.64 -17.40
C ARG A 224 28.62 -8.43 -18.34
N GLY A 225 27.67 -7.52 -18.17
CA GLY A 225 27.61 -6.22 -18.86
C GLY A 225 26.23 -5.94 -19.47
N GLY A 226 25.59 -4.78 -19.28
CA GLY A 226 26.01 -3.53 -18.64
C GLY A 226 24.79 -2.70 -18.24
N GLU A 227 25.02 -1.53 -17.64
CA GLU A 227 24.01 -0.51 -17.39
C GLU A 227 23.20 -0.27 -18.67
N GLU A 228 21.89 -0.54 -18.64
CA GLU A 228 21.00 0.04 -19.65
C GLU A 228 21.11 1.55 -19.49
N ALA A 229 21.72 2.21 -20.47
CA ALA A 229 21.71 3.65 -20.54
C ALA A 229 20.25 4.11 -20.57
N ASP A 230 19.79 4.77 -19.50
CA ASP A 230 18.53 5.52 -19.49
C ASP A 230 18.60 6.51 -20.67
N ILE A 231 18.00 6.17 -21.82
CA ILE A 231 17.82 7.12 -22.92
C ILE A 231 16.72 8.08 -22.45
N ALA A 232 17.13 9.20 -21.87
CA ALA A 232 16.20 10.25 -21.49
C ALA A 232 15.52 10.79 -22.75
N GLU A 233 14.21 10.58 -22.86
CA GLU A 233 13.42 11.14 -23.97
C GLU A 233 13.25 12.65 -23.76
N GLU A 234 13.45 13.42 -24.83
CA GLU A 234 13.12 14.84 -24.89
C GLU A 234 11.77 15.01 -25.58
N THR A 235 10.89 15.78 -24.95
CA THR A 235 9.58 16.20 -25.45
C THR A 235 9.63 17.67 -25.89
N ALA A 236 8.66 18.10 -26.69
CA ALA A 236 8.58 19.50 -27.11
C ALA A 236 7.92 20.35 -26.00
N ILE A 237 8.33 21.61 -25.86
CA ILE A 237 7.72 22.54 -24.87
C ILE A 237 6.21 22.69 -25.12
N GLU A 238 5.82 22.65 -26.39
CA GLU A 238 4.44 22.81 -26.86
C GLU A 238 3.51 21.70 -26.36
N ASP A 239 4.03 20.51 -26.06
CA ASP A 239 3.26 19.33 -25.62
C ASP A 239 2.67 19.51 -24.20
N TYR A 240 3.07 20.57 -23.49
CA TYR A 240 2.62 20.87 -22.12
C TYR A 240 1.63 22.04 -22.05
N ARG A 241 1.31 22.70 -23.17
CA ARG A 241 0.39 23.85 -23.18
C ARG A 241 -1.03 23.50 -22.75
N ASP A 242 -1.45 22.26 -22.99
CA ASP A 242 -2.78 21.74 -22.65
C ASP A 242 -2.83 21.12 -21.25
N ARG A 243 -1.75 21.18 -20.46
CA ARG A 243 -1.75 20.70 -19.08
C ARG A 243 -2.34 21.73 -18.13
N THR A 244 -3.43 21.33 -17.47
CA THR A 244 -4.14 22.13 -16.48
C THR A 244 -3.45 22.13 -15.12
N GLY A 245 -2.66 21.10 -14.82
CA GLY A 245 -1.99 20.96 -13.53
C GLY A 245 -2.94 20.48 -12.44
N TYR A 246 -2.60 20.83 -11.20
CA TYR A 246 -3.47 20.71 -10.06
C TYR A 246 -4.71 21.63 -10.20
N ASP A 247 -5.88 21.11 -9.86
CA ASP A 247 -7.18 21.78 -9.86
C ASP A 247 -7.64 22.03 -8.41
N ASP A 248 -7.77 23.30 -8.06
CA ASP A 248 -8.20 23.74 -6.74
C ASP A 248 -9.67 23.37 -6.46
N ASP A 249 -10.52 23.22 -7.48
CA ASP A 249 -11.95 22.94 -7.36
C ASP A 249 -12.28 21.44 -7.48
N PHE A 250 -11.25 20.58 -7.44
CA PHE A 250 -11.36 19.15 -7.71
C PHE A 250 -12.24 18.38 -6.71
N LEU A 251 -12.12 18.70 -5.42
CA LEU A 251 -12.87 18.02 -4.36
C LEU A 251 -14.34 18.44 -4.39
N LEU A 252 -15.24 17.48 -4.24
CA LEU A 252 -16.68 17.72 -4.29
C LEU A 252 -17.35 17.32 -2.98
N ASP A 253 -18.25 18.16 -2.48
CA ASP A 253 -19.12 17.81 -1.35
C ASP A 253 -20.24 16.83 -1.74
N ASP A 254 -21.06 16.45 -0.77
CA ASP A 254 -22.21 15.55 -0.94
C ASP A 254 -23.28 16.06 -1.92
N LYS A 255 -23.25 17.35 -2.25
CA LYS A 255 -24.13 18.03 -3.22
C LYS A 255 -23.44 18.28 -4.55
N ASN A 256 -22.28 17.65 -4.77
CA ASN A 256 -21.49 17.78 -5.98
C ASN A 256 -21.04 19.23 -6.25
N ARG A 257 -20.82 20.01 -5.19
CA ARG A 257 -20.28 21.38 -5.25
C ARG A 257 -18.79 21.34 -4.96
N ALA A 258 -18.03 22.15 -5.68
CA ALA A 258 -16.59 22.28 -5.46
C ALA A 258 -16.27 22.77 -4.05
N VAL A 259 -15.31 22.10 -3.41
CA VAL A 259 -14.76 22.43 -2.11
C VAL A 259 -13.31 22.84 -2.34
N LYS A 260 -13.10 24.14 -2.56
CA LYS A 260 -11.83 24.69 -3.01
C LYS A 260 -10.62 24.36 -2.10
N VAL A 261 -9.65 23.60 -2.57
CA VAL A 261 -8.38 23.38 -1.89
C VAL A 261 -7.29 24.03 -2.72
N GLU A 262 -6.89 25.23 -2.32
CA GLU A 262 -5.93 26.04 -3.07
C GLU A 262 -4.56 25.37 -3.13
N LEU A 263 -3.85 25.55 -4.24
CA LEU A 263 -2.44 25.20 -4.33
C LEU A 263 -1.66 25.93 -3.21
N PRO A 264 -0.88 25.20 -2.37
CA PRO A 264 -0.14 25.80 -1.28
C PRO A 264 0.83 26.88 -1.75
N THR A 265 0.99 27.92 -0.93
CA THR A 265 1.84 29.07 -1.26
C THR A 265 3.10 29.07 -0.42
N LEU A 266 4.24 29.49 -0.97
CA LEU A 266 5.48 29.60 -0.21
C LEU A 266 5.52 30.93 0.53
N ALA A 267 5.92 30.92 1.80
CA ALA A 267 6.07 32.12 2.62
C ALA A 267 7.15 33.07 2.07
N GLU A 268 8.20 32.50 1.47
CA GLU A 268 9.23 33.22 0.73
C GLU A 268 9.42 32.58 -0.65
N ASP A 269 9.44 33.39 -1.72
CA ASP A 269 9.54 32.92 -3.11
C ASP A 269 10.97 33.01 -3.69
N GLY A 270 11.95 33.40 -2.88
CA GLY A 270 13.31 33.70 -3.33
C GLY A 270 14.07 32.52 -3.95
N ASP A 271 13.72 31.29 -3.57
CA ASP A 271 14.31 30.06 -4.13
C ASP A 271 13.43 29.37 -5.19
N VAL A 272 12.27 29.95 -5.52
CA VAL A 272 11.39 29.35 -6.53
C VAL A 272 11.98 29.53 -7.92
N LEU A 273 12.12 28.44 -8.65
CA LEU A 273 12.56 28.49 -10.04
C LEU A 273 11.47 29.11 -10.92
N THR A 274 11.82 30.17 -11.62
CA THR A 274 10.98 30.78 -12.66
C THR A 274 11.43 30.35 -14.04
N PHE A 275 10.47 30.13 -14.95
CA PHE A 275 10.72 29.90 -16.37
C PHE A 275 9.74 30.69 -17.23
N GLU A 276 10.00 30.77 -18.53
CA GLU A 276 9.11 31.43 -19.48
C GLU A 276 8.37 30.39 -20.32
N LEU A 277 7.06 30.56 -20.43
CA LEU A 277 6.21 29.81 -21.34
C LEU A 277 5.28 30.80 -22.05
N ASP A 278 5.34 30.81 -23.38
CA ASP A 278 4.56 31.73 -24.23
C ASP A 278 4.73 33.22 -23.85
N GLY A 279 5.97 33.61 -23.54
CA GLY A 279 6.34 34.98 -23.15
C GLY A 279 5.84 35.39 -21.77
N LYS A 280 5.29 34.46 -20.98
CA LYS A 280 4.86 34.69 -19.60
C LYS A 280 5.80 33.98 -18.64
N ARG A 281 6.21 34.70 -17.59
CA ARG A 281 6.89 34.11 -16.45
C ARG A 281 5.94 33.15 -15.72
N GLN A 282 6.43 31.97 -15.38
CA GLN A 282 5.73 30.91 -14.65
C GLN A 282 6.65 30.35 -13.57
N THR A 283 6.04 29.79 -12.52
CA THR A 283 6.73 29.07 -11.43
C THR A 283 6.20 27.64 -11.24
N ASN A 284 5.01 27.37 -11.76
CA ASN A 284 4.32 26.08 -11.64
C ASN A 284 4.44 25.30 -12.96
N LEU A 285 5.13 24.16 -12.89
CA LEU A 285 5.16 23.15 -13.94
C LEU A 285 3.87 22.35 -13.89
N ARG A 286 2.92 22.71 -14.75
CA ARG A 286 1.65 22.00 -14.91
C ARG A 286 1.84 20.71 -15.71
N TYR A 287 1.35 19.61 -15.19
CA TYR A 287 1.25 18.31 -15.83
C TYR A 287 -0.20 17.83 -15.83
N GLU A 288 -0.47 16.63 -16.34
CA GLU A 288 -1.81 16.07 -16.30
C GLU A 288 -2.21 15.75 -14.85
N HIS A 289 -3.21 16.46 -14.32
CA HIS A 289 -3.78 16.29 -12.97
C HIS A 289 -2.84 16.61 -11.79
N TYR A 290 -1.62 17.11 -12.07
CA TYR A 290 -0.69 17.50 -11.01
C TYR A 290 0.23 18.65 -11.42
N SER A 291 0.79 19.32 -10.42
CA SER A 291 1.64 20.49 -10.55
C SER A 291 2.90 20.35 -9.71
N VAL A 292 4.03 20.87 -10.21
CA VAL A 292 5.32 20.89 -9.49
C VAL A 292 5.86 22.31 -9.41
N ILE A 293 6.34 22.69 -8.24
CA ILE A 293 7.17 23.88 -8.02
C ILE A 293 8.59 23.41 -7.71
N MET A 294 9.58 24.00 -8.38
CA MET A 294 11.00 23.62 -8.27
C MET A 294 11.77 24.63 -7.42
N SER A 295 12.72 24.14 -6.62
CA SER A 295 13.78 24.95 -6.02
C SER A 295 14.88 25.20 -7.04
N LYS A 296 15.28 26.46 -7.16
CA LYS A 296 16.36 26.91 -8.03
C LYS A 296 17.73 26.52 -7.47
N SER A 297 17.94 26.70 -6.17
CA SER A 297 19.21 26.39 -5.50
C SER A 297 19.46 24.88 -5.42
N ARG A 298 18.41 24.10 -5.14
CA ARG A 298 18.51 22.63 -4.96
C ARG A 298 18.33 21.86 -6.26
N ARG A 299 17.75 22.48 -7.30
CA ARG A 299 17.42 21.84 -8.60
C ARG A 299 16.47 20.65 -8.45
N MET A 300 15.60 20.70 -7.43
CA MET A 300 14.70 19.63 -7.00
C MET A 300 13.29 20.17 -6.78
N CYS A 301 12.30 19.28 -6.71
CA CYS A 301 10.93 19.64 -6.34
C CYS A 301 10.89 20.24 -4.91
N LEU A 302 10.23 21.40 -4.76
CA LEU A 302 9.82 21.98 -3.47
C LEU A 302 8.47 21.44 -3.02
N LEU A 303 7.52 21.44 -3.97
CA LEU A 303 6.13 21.10 -3.75
C LEU A 303 5.62 20.40 -5.01
N SER A 304 5.02 19.24 -4.84
CA SER A 304 4.16 18.59 -5.81
C SER A 304 2.73 18.54 -5.27
N ALA A 305 1.75 18.84 -6.12
CA ALA A 305 0.33 18.81 -5.80
C ALA A 305 -0.41 17.99 -6.86
N VAL A 306 -1.10 16.91 -6.47
CA VAL A 306 -1.83 16.02 -7.39
C VAL A 306 -3.28 15.84 -6.97
N ASN A 307 -4.17 15.85 -7.95
CA ASN A 307 -5.55 15.40 -7.80
C ASN A 307 -5.66 13.94 -8.23
N ILE A 308 -6.38 13.14 -7.45
CA ILE A 308 -6.56 11.71 -7.69
C ILE A 308 -8.06 11.42 -7.71
N ASP A 309 -8.58 10.97 -8.84
CA ASP A 309 -9.96 10.47 -8.95
C ASP A 309 -9.95 8.93 -8.95
N GLY A 310 -10.26 8.34 -7.79
CA GLY A 310 -10.35 6.90 -7.65
C GLY A 310 -11.47 6.27 -8.50
N ASN A 311 -12.51 7.01 -8.87
CA ASN A 311 -13.58 6.52 -9.75
C ASN A 311 -13.12 6.29 -11.19
N LEU A 312 -12.14 7.09 -11.62
CA LEU A 312 -11.69 7.14 -13.00
C LEU A 312 -10.29 6.57 -13.16
N ALA A 313 -9.74 5.94 -12.12
CA ALA A 313 -8.39 5.39 -12.09
C ALA A 313 -8.19 4.32 -13.17
N ARG A 314 -7.06 4.41 -13.87
CA ARG A 314 -6.65 3.50 -14.94
C ARG A 314 -5.17 3.18 -14.84
N LYS A 315 -4.83 1.93 -15.11
CA LYS A 315 -3.43 1.52 -15.19
C LYS A 315 -2.84 1.89 -16.55
N ALA A 316 -1.61 2.38 -16.53
CA ALA A 316 -0.80 2.62 -17.72
C ALA A 316 0.59 1.99 -17.54
N LYS A 317 1.24 1.69 -18.68
CA LYS A 317 2.60 1.15 -18.68
C LYS A 317 3.59 2.25 -18.32
N ARG A 318 4.58 1.91 -17.51
CA ARG A 318 5.70 2.79 -17.17
C ARG A 318 6.53 3.09 -18.44
N VAL A 319 7.00 4.33 -18.54
CA VAL A 319 7.96 4.80 -19.55
C VAL A 319 9.29 5.17 -18.89
N SER A 320 10.31 5.45 -19.71
CA SER A 320 11.62 5.93 -19.25
C SER A 320 11.53 7.32 -18.62
N TRP A 321 12.54 7.68 -17.83
CA TRP A 321 12.68 9.01 -17.23
C TRP A 321 12.90 10.08 -18.31
N LYS A 322 12.36 11.29 -18.08
CA LYS A 322 12.38 12.40 -19.04
C LYS A 322 12.91 13.68 -18.40
N TRP A 323 13.58 14.49 -19.22
CA TRP A 323 13.82 15.89 -18.88
C TRP A 323 12.54 16.69 -19.12
N ASP A 324 12.28 17.70 -18.29
CA ASP A 324 11.28 18.70 -18.62
C ASP A 324 11.90 19.76 -19.53
N PRO A 325 11.38 19.97 -20.76
CA PRO A 325 11.99 20.90 -21.72
C PRO A 325 11.72 22.37 -21.38
N ARG A 326 10.81 22.67 -20.44
CA ARG A 326 10.43 24.05 -20.07
C ARG A 326 11.48 24.75 -19.19
N ILE A 327 12.36 23.98 -18.55
CA ILE A 327 13.43 24.52 -17.70
C ILE A 327 14.80 24.01 -18.13
N PRO A 328 15.90 24.75 -17.88
CA PRO A 328 17.24 24.31 -18.25
C PRO A 328 17.61 22.97 -17.60
N LYS A 329 18.38 22.13 -18.31
CA LYS A 329 18.91 20.87 -17.74
C LYS A 329 19.79 21.10 -16.51
N SER A 330 20.45 22.26 -16.42
CA SER A 330 21.23 22.67 -15.23
C SER A 330 20.38 22.97 -13.99
N GLN A 331 19.05 22.93 -14.11
CA GLN A 331 18.08 23.10 -13.03
C GLN A 331 17.33 21.79 -12.75
N GLN A 332 17.84 20.67 -13.25
CA GLN A 332 17.28 19.34 -13.10
C GLN A 332 18.42 18.35 -12.79
N ILE A 333 18.10 17.23 -12.13
CA ILE A 333 19.08 16.19 -11.79
C ILE A 333 18.64 14.90 -12.47
N MET A 334 19.47 14.34 -13.34
CA MET A 334 19.13 13.11 -14.04
C MET A 334 20.02 11.96 -13.61
N HIS A 335 21.33 12.12 -13.53
CA HIS A 335 22.26 11.00 -13.38
C HIS A 335 23.23 11.16 -12.20
N GLU A 336 23.45 12.39 -11.73
CA GLU A 336 24.53 12.76 -10.83
C GLU A 336 24.51 11.89 -9.57
N CYS A 337 23.40 11.92 -8.84
CA CYS A 337 23.19 11.18 -7.61
C CYS A 337 22.33 9.91 -7.76
N TYR A 338 21.82 9.61 -8.96
CA TYR A 338 20.86 8.52 -9.18
C TYR A 338 21.51 7.27 -9.80
N GLY A 339 21.08 6.08 -9.35
CA GLY A 339 21.54 4.81 -9.90
C GLY A 339 21.44 3.64 -8.91
N SER A 340 22.19 2.58 -9.19
CA SER A 340 22.37 1.45 -8.28
C SER A 340 23.09 1.89 -7.00
N ALA A 341 22.88 1.15 -5.90
CA ALA A 341 23.58 1.41 -4.64
C ALA A 341 25.10 1.51 -4.88
N PRO A 342 25.79 2.51 -4.30
CA PRO A 342 25.36 3.38 -3.19
C PRO A 342 24.63 4.67 -3.63
N LYS A 343 24.29 4.84 -4.92
CA LYS A 343 23.52 5.99 -5.40
C LYS A 343 22.04 5.90 -5.01
N PHE A 344 21.33 7.01 -5.15
CA PHE A 344 19.94 7.16 -4.76
C PHE A 344 18.98 6.63 -5.82
N SER A 345 17.77 6.26 -5.38
CA SER A 345 16.62 6.13 -6.27
C SER A 345 16.03 7.50 -6.58
N ARG A 346 15.40 7.59 -7.75
CA ARG A 346 14.50 8.70 -8.09
C ARG A 346 13.17 8.51 -7.36
N GLY A 347 13.08 9.06 -6.15
CA GLY A 347 11.87 9.05 -5.35
C GLY A 347 10.84 9.98 -5.96
N HIS A 348 9.65 9.47 -6.30
CA HIS A 348 8.59 10.29 -6.89
C HIS A 348 7.96 11.19 -5.82
N MET A 349 7.71 12.46 -6.16
CA MET A 349 6.91 13.35 -5.31
C MET A 349 5.41 13.12 -5.57
N THR A 350 4.98 13.17 -6.82
CA THR A 350 3.71 12.58 -7.27
C THR A 350 3.96 11.17 -7.78
N ARG A 351 3.32 10.15 -7.20
CA ARG A 351 3.49 8.78 -7.68
C ARG A 351 2.99 8.62 -9.10
N ARG A 352 3.56 7.63 -9.77
CA ARG A 352 3.25 7.30 -11.16
C ARG A 352 1.78 7.01 -11.44
N GLU A 353 1.06 6.43 -10.49
CA GLU A 353 -0.35 6.05 -10.68
C GLU A 353 -1.35 7.13 -10.26
N ASP A 354 -0.92 8.12 -9.46
CA ASP A 354 -1.79 9.15 -8.89
C ASP A 354 -2.50 10.00 -9.96
N PRO A 355 -1.82 10.52 -11.00
CA PRO A 355 -2.46 11.26 -12.08
C PRO A 355 -3.06 10.33 -13.17
N GLY A 356 -3.10 9.02 -12.93
CA GLY A 356 -3.52 8.02 -13.91
C GLY A 356 -5.03 7.83 -13.99
N TRP A 357 -5.82 8.89 -14.22
CA TRP A 357 -7.28 8.79 -14.26
C TRP A 357 -7.92 9.59 -15.41
N GLY A 358 -9.20 9.32 -15.69
CA GLY A 358 -9.98 9.96 -16.76
C GLY A 358 -10.16 9.07 -17.99
N SER A 359 -10.06 9.64 -19.19
CA SER A 359 -9.98 8.90 -20.44
C SER A 359 -8.68 8.10 -20.52
N ARG A 360 -8.59 7.15 -21.47
CA ARG A 360 -7.37 6.36 -21.68
C ARG A 360 -6.17 7.25 -22.03
N GLN A 361 -6.41 8.35 -22.74
CA GLN A 361 -5.36 9.28 -23.15
C GLN A 361 -4.87 10.09 -21.96
N GLU A 362 -5.78 10.68 -21.17
CA GLU A 362 -5.45 11.45 -19.96
C GLU A 362 -4.69 10.58 -18.96
N ALA A 363 -5.20 9.39 -18.63
CA ALA A 363 -4.52 8.51 -17.68
C ALA A 363 -3.13 8.03 -18.14
N LYS A 364 -2.96 7.75 -19.45
CA LYS A 364 -1.64 7.44 -20.02
C LYS A 364 -0.71 8.64 -19.89
N ARG A 365 -1.21 9.83 -20.21
CA ARG A 365 -0.47 11.08 -20.19
C ARG A 365 -0.03 11.48 -18.78
N GLY A 366 -0.90 11.34 -17.77
CA GLY A 366 -0.51 11.52 -16.37
C GLY A 366 0.56 10.54 -15.92
N ASN A 367 0.46 9.27 -16.33
CA ASN A 367 1.52 8.29 -16.04
C ASN A 367 2.85 8.68 -16.67
N GLU A 368 2.84 9.12 -17.93
CA GLU A 368 4.04 9.54 -18.65
C GLU A 368 4.62 10.86 -18.09
N ASP A 369 3.75 11.81 -17.75
CA ASP A 369 4.14 13.08 -17.15
C ASP A 369 4.76 12.89 -15.76
N SER A 370 4.33 11.91 -14.97
CA SER A 370 4.93 11.62 -13.66
C SER A 370 6.40 11.16 -13.72
N MET A 371 6.88 10.78 -14.91
CA MET A 371 8.24 10.30 -15.17
C MET A 371 9.24 11.43 -15.50
N HIS A 372 8.89 12.70 -15.26
CA HIS A 372 9.85 13.80 -15.36
C HIS A 372 10.73 13.88 -14.11
N VAL A 373 12.02 14.15 -14.29
CA VAL A 373 12.95 14.27 -13.14
C VAL A 373 12.67 15.47 -12.24
N THR A 374 11.93 16.47 -12.74
CA THR A 374 11.36 17.57 -11.94
C THR A 374 10.42 17.07 -10.84
N ASN A 375 9.77 15.92 -11.03
CA ASN A 375 8.89 15.28 -10.05
C ASN A 375 9.66 14.32 -9.11
N THR A 376 10.96 14.52 -8.92
CA THR A 376 11.79 13.59 -8.14
C THR A 376 12.73 14.26 -7.15
N CYS A 377 13.03 13.53 -6.08
CA CYS A 377 14.12 13.84 -5.14
C CYS A 377 14.94 12.57 -4.83
N PRO A 378 16.22 12.71 -4.43
CA PRO A 378 17.06 11.59 -4.02
C PRO A 378 16.52 10.91 -2.77
N GLN A 379 16.15 9.64 -2.92
CA GLN A 379 15.67 8.81 -1.83
C GLN A 379 16.47 7.51 -1.78
N MET A 380 16.88 7.09 -0.59
CA MET A 380 17.51 5.80 -0.41
C MET A 380 16.56 4.69 -0.88
N GLN A 381 17.08 3.64 -1.51
CA GLN A 381 16.25 2.53 -2.00
C GLN A 381 15.42 1.91 -0.86
N ALA A 382 16.02 1.78 0.33
CA ALA A 382 15.35 1.31 1.55
C ALA A 382 14.34 2.30 2.14
N PHE A 383 14.35 3.56 1.71
CA PHE A 383 13.42 4.61 2.10
C PHE A 383 12.20 4.68 1.16
N ASN A 384 12.35 4.19 -0.08
CA ASN A 384 11.32 4.19 -1.14
C ASN A 384 10.31 3.00 -1.06
N SER A 385 10.27 2.25 0.05
CA SER A 385 9.28 1.19 0.40
C SER A 385 9.56 0.69 1.82
N PRO A 386 8.60 0.30 2.69
CA PRO A 386 7.15 0.11 2.52
C PRO A 386 6.22 1.10 3.26
N ILE A 387 6.71 2.03 4.09
CA ILE A 387 5.83 2.92 4.89
C ILE A 387 5.25 4.07 4.06
N TRP A 388 6.07 4.70 3.21
CA TRP A 388 5.57 5.67 2.24
C TRP A 388 4.53 5.01 1.37
N LEU A 389 4.88 3.89 0.72
CA LEU A 389 3.97 3.07 -0.09
C LEU A 389 2.72 2.62 0.68
N ALA A 390 2.77 2.36 1.99
CA ALA A 390 1.62 1.97 2.80
C ALA A 390 0.70 3.14 3.17
N LEU A 391 1.20 4.33 3.49
CA LEU A 391 0.39 5.55 3.63
C LEU A 391 -0.25 5.94 2.29
N GLU A 392 0.55 5.75 1.26
CA GLU A 392 0.24 5.97 -0.14
C GLU A 392 -0.83 5.01 -0.67
N ASP A 393 -0.71 3.73 -0.34
CA ASP A 393 -1.67 2.67 -0.63
C ASP A 393 -2.89 2.79 0.29
N TYR A 394 -2.77 3.26 1.53
CA TYR A 394 -3.93 3.54 2.36
C TYR A 394 -4.80 4.64 1.72
N ALA A 395 -4.20 5.77 1.31
CA ALA A 395 -4.93 6.84 0.65
C ALA A 395 -5.46 6.44 -0.75
N LEU A 396 -4.67 5.71 -1.55
CA LEU A 396 -5.10 5.27 -2.89
C LEU A 396 -6.08 4.09 -2.86
N GLN A 397 -5.88 3.11 -1.98
CA GLN A 397 -6.72 1.93 -1.89
C GLN A 397 -8.08 2.34 -1.34
N HIS A 398 -8.16 3.22 -0.34
CA HIS A 398 -9.45 3.79 0.08
C HIS A 398 -10.02 4.71 -1.01
N ALA A 399 -9.23 5.58 -1.67
CA ALA A 399 -9.77 6.37 -2.77
C ALA A 399 -10.29 5.51 -3.94
N LYS A 400 -9.66 4.38 -4.28
CA LYS A 400 -10.09 3.47 -5.36
C LYS A 400 -11.22 2.53 -4.93
N GLU A 401 -11.17 1.97 -3.72
CA GLU A 401 -12.20 1.07 -3.17
C GLU A 401 -13.47 1.85 -2.82
N ASP A 402 -13.33 2.99 -2.16
CA ASP A 402 -14.41 3.88 -1.75
C ASP A 402 -14.76 4.92 -2.82
N ARG A 403 -14.06 4.89 -3.96
CA ARG A 403 -14.39 5.73 -5.13
C ARG A 403 -14.36 7.24 -4.79
N MET A 404 -13.34 7.65 -4.03
CA MET A 404 -13.17 9.03 -3.55
C MET A 404 -12.27 9.87 -4.45
N ARG A 405 -12.45 11.19 -4.31
CA ARG A 405 -11.53 12.21 -4.81
C ARG A 405 -10.64 12.68 -3.68
N ILE A 406 -9.34 12.69 -3.91
CA ILE A 406 -8.35 13.19 -2.94
C ILE A 406 -7.37 14.15 -3.61
N SER A 407 -6.85 15.09 -2.84
CA SER A 407 -5.78 16.01 -3.22
C SER A 407 -4.58 15.75 -2.33
N VAL A 408 -3.41 15.53 -2.91
CA VAL A 408 -2.18 15.17 -2.19
C VAL A 408 -1.09 16.18 -2.48
N PHE A 409 -0.44 16.67 -1.43
CA PHE A 409 0.70 17.57 -1.50
C PHE A 409 1.92 16.88 -0.93
N THR A 410 3.09 17.03 -1.56
CA THR A 410 4.32 16.34 -1.16
C THR A 410 5.53 17.20 -1.43
N GLY A 411 6.53 17.13 -0.56
CA GLY A 411 7.83 17.77 -0.78
C GLY A 411 8.91 17.32 0.20
N PRO A 412 10.18 17.67 -0.04
CA PRO A 412 11.25 17.54 0.92
C PRO A 412 11.21 18.67 1.97
N TYR A 413 11.90 18.47 3.07
CA TYR A 413 12.45 19.56 3.87
C TYR A 413 13.88 19.80 3.38
N PHE A 414 14.14 21.03 2.90
CA PHE A 414 15.50 21.46 2.63
C PHE A 414 16.09 22.12 3.86
N ASP A 415 17.33 21.74 4.17
CA ASP A 415 18.09 22.28 5.28
C ASP A 415 19.50 22.66 4.77
N ASP A 416 20.05 23.75 5.31
CA ASP A 416 21.41 24.17 5.01
C ASP A 416 22.46 23.14 5.48
N ALA A 417 22.08 22.28 6.44
CA ALA A 417 22.89 21.16 6.93
C ALA A 417 22.73 19.88 6.10
N ASP A 418 21.91 19.87 5.03
CA ASP A 418 21.76 18.69 4.18
C ASP A 418 23.13 18.21 3.63
N PRO A 419 23.44 16.91 3.73
CA PRO A 419 24.73 16.40 3.28
C PRO A 419 24.86 16.47 1.76
N THR A 420 26.01 16.95 1.30
CA THR A 420 26.37 16.88 -0.13
C THR A 420 26.90 15.50 -0.47
N MET A 421 26.22 14.79 -1.37
CA MET A 421 26.66 13.52 -1.92
C MET A 421 26.52 13.53 -3.44
N PHE A 422 27.53 13.04 -4.16
CA PHE A 422 27.57 13.08 -5.62
C PHE A 422 27.32 14.49 -6.19
N ASP A 423 27.88 15.51 -5.54
CA ASP A 423 27.72 16.95 -5.86
C ASP A 423 26.28 17.48 -5.78
N VAL A 424 25.42 16.78 -5.04
CA VAL A 424 24.02 17.14 -4.82
C VAL A 424 23.73 17.21 -3.32
N GLY A 425 23.11 18.29 -2.86
CA GLY A 425 22.60 18.39 -1.49
C GLY A 425 21.40 17.46 -1.31
N ILE A 426 21.53 16.44 -0.47
CA ILE A 426 20.51 15.40 -0.30
C ILE A 426 19.57 15.77 0.84
N PRO A 427 18.27 15.99 0.58
CA PRO A 427 17.30 16.28 1.65
C PRO A 427 17.18 15.09 2.59
N LEU A 428 17.23 15.33 3.90
CA LEU A 428 17.15 14.26 4.90
C LEU A 428 15.72 13.83 5.23
N ALA A 429 14.73 14.69 5.00
CA ALA A 429 13.36 14.42 5.38
C ALA A 429 12.36 14.92 4.33
N PHE A 430 11.15 14.37 4.37
CA PHE A 430 10.06 14.64 3.44
C PHE A 430 8.75 14.75 4.21
N TRP A 431 7.76 15.38 3.59
CA TRP A 431 6.43 15.55 4.14
C TRP A 431 5.35 15.25 3.10
N LYS A 432 4.15 14.95 3.59
CA LYS A 432 2.94 14.78 2.78
C LYS A 432 1.73 15.34 3.50
N VAL A 433 0.85 15.98 2.76
CA VAL A 433 -0.47 16.40 3.22
C VAL A 433 -1.53 15.78 2.31
N ILE A 434 -2.54 15.17 2.90
CA ILE A 434 -3.64 14.51 2.17
C ILE A 434 -4.94 15.20 2.56
N ALA A 435 -5.68 15.71 1.56
CA ALA A 435 -6.96 16.38 1.73
C ALA A 435 -8.08 15.65 0.98
N PHE A 436 -9.22 15.46 1.63
CA PHE A 436 -10.37 14.75 1.08
C PHE A 436 -11.68 15.16 1.76
N ILE A 437 -12.83 14.82 1.16
CA ILE A 437 -14.13 14.96 1.82
C ILE A 437 -14.45 13.65 2.55
N HIS A 438 -14.58 13.72 3.86
CA HIS A 438 -14.83 12.53 4.68
C HIS A 438 -16.26 12.01 4.47
N ASP A 439 -16.43 10.70 4.27
CA ASP A 439 -17.73 10.13 3.89
C ASP A 439 -18.80 10.19 4.97
N LEU A 440 -18.44 10.03 6.24
CA LEU A 440 -19.41 10.15 7.34
C LEU A 440 -19.76 11.60 7.67
N THR A 441 -18.75 12.46 7.91
CA THR A 441 -18.99 13.84 8.34
C THR A 441 -19.38 14.77 7.19
N ARG A 442 -19.09 14.39 5.94
CA ARG A 442 -19.28 15.20 4.72
C ARG A 442 -18.51 16.52 4.73
N THR A 443 -17.47 16.63 5.54
CA THR A 443 -16.62 17.81 5.66
C THR A 443 -15.25 17.56 5.05
N LEU A 444 -14.58 18.65 4.67
CA LEU A 444 -13.16 18.60 4.33
C LEU A 444 -12.35 18.12 5.54
N CYS A 445 -11.49 17.14 5.30
CA CYS A 445 -10.50 16.62 6.25
C CYS A 445 -9.12 16.74 5.60
N ALA A 446 -8.10 17.01 6.42
CA ALA A 446 -6.72 17.02 5.99
C ALA A 446 -5.83 16.35 7.04
N THR A 447 -4.79 15.64 6.61
CA THR A 447 -3.82 15.00 7.52
C THR A 447 -2.39 15.21 7.01
N GLY A 448 -1.45 15.45 7.92
CA GLY A 448 -0.04 15.68 7.63
C GLY A 448 0.86 14.52 8.09
N TYR A 449 1.90 14.23 7.31
CA TYR A 449 2.87 13.16 7.58
C TYR A 449 4.28 13.65 7.28
N GLU A 450 5.25 13.17 8.06
CA GLU A 450 6.68 13.41 7.86
C GLU A 450 7.45 12.09 7.83
N MET A 451 8.52 12.01 7.02
CA MET A 451 9.44 10.86 6.98
C MET A 451 10.92 11.28 6.90
N ASN A 452 11.83 10.60 7.60
CA ASN A 452 13.28 10.92 7.62
C ASN A 452 14.17 9.74 7.16
N GLN A 453 15.09 10.00 6.21
CA GLN A 453 16.00 9.03 5.60
C GLN A 453 17.44 9.03 6.13
N GLU A 454 17.78 9.91 7.07
CA GLU A 454 19.14 10.11 7.60
C GLU A 454 19.79 8.81 8.09
N GLN A 455 19.02 7.99 8.84
CA GLN A 455 19.50 6.70 9.34
C GLN A 455 19.86 5.71 8.22
N ASN A 456 19.31 5.92 7.02
CA ASN A 456 19.59 5.09 5.85
C ASN A 456 20.82 5.55 5.06
N LEU A 457 21.38 6.74 5.33
CA LEU A 457 22.51 7.30 4.56
C LEU A 457 23.87 6.68 4.91
N HIS A 458 24.09 6.23 6.14
CA HIS A 458 25.37 5.68 6.58
C HIS A 458 25.37 4.13 6.57
N PRO A 459 26.24 3.47 5.77
CA PRO A 459 26.58 2.07 6.00
C PRO A 459 27.39 2.00 7.30
N THR A 460 26.86 1.37 8.35
CA THR A 460 27.67 1.10 9.55
C THR A 460 28.74 0.06 9.21
N GLU A 461 30.00 0.50 9.17
CA GLU A 461 31.08 -0.30 9.71
C GLU A 461 30.79 -0.52 11.21
N GLU A 462 30.99 -1.75 11.70
CA GLU A 462 30.63 -2.27 13.03
C GLU A 462 29.18 -2.75 13.24
N PHE A 463 29.05 -4.07 13.10
CA PHE A 463 27.99 -4.88 13.70
C PHE A 463 28.19 -4.93 15.22
N VAL A 464 27.44 -4.13 15.99
CA VAL A 464 27.41 -4.21 17.46
C VAL A 464 26.33 -5.21 17.88
N PHE A 465 26.74 -6.33 18.47
CA PHE A 465 25.85 -7.36 19.02
C PHE A 465 25.05 -6.76 20.19
N GLY A 466 23.71 -6.72 20.11
CA GLY A 466 22.84 -6.42 21.25
C GLY A 466 21.97 -5.14 21.19
N GLN A 467 22.08 -4.31 20.15
CA GLN A 467 21.09 -3.25 19.87
C GLN A 467 20.75 -3.21 18.38
N PHE A 468 19.93 -4.16 17.92
CA PHE A 468 19.34 -4.07 16.59
C PHE A 468 18.06 -3.22 16.66
N ARG A 469 18.20 -1.89 16.55
CA ARG A 469 17.06 -1.02 16.20
C ARG A 469 16.88 -1.11 14.70
N SER A 470 15.77 -1.70 14.23
CA SER A 470 15.40 -1.66 12.82
C SER A 470 15.34 -0.21 12.35
N ARG A 471 16.19 0.18 11.39
CA ARG A 471 16.23 1.54 10.82
C ARG A 471 15.00 1.89 9.97
N GLN A 472 14.09 0.93 9.78
CA GLN A 472 12.87 1.08 8.98
C GLN A 472 11.60 1.19 9.83
N LEU A 473 11.68 0.89 11.13
CA LEU A 473 10.64 1.19 12.09
C LEU A 473 10.95 2.57 12.66
N ASN A 474 9.96 3.45 12.70
CA ASN A 474 10.04 4.84 13.17
C ASN A 474 10.35 5.94 12.14
N CYS A 475 10.21 5.69 10.84
CA CYS A 475 10.51 6.76 9.87
C CYS A 475 9.34 7.70 9.64
N ALA A 476 8.07 7.25 9.64
CA ALA A 476 6.92 8.12 9.37
C ALA A 476 6.14 8.49 10.63
N THR A 477 5.76 9.76 10.76
CA THR A 477 5.00 10.30 11.89
C THR A 477 3.84 11.13 11.34
N GLN A 478 2.62 10.92 11.85
CA GLN A 478 1.54 11.89 11.62
C GLN A 478 1.90 13.14 12.43
N VAL A 479 2.00 14.28 11.75
CA VAL A 479 2.38 15.55 12.37
C VAL A 479 1.31 16.60 12.05
N PRO A 480 1.12 17.60 12.92
CA PRO A 480 0.25 18.70 12.60
C PRO A 480 0.70 19.37 11.30
N ILE A 481 -0.23 19.69 10.40
CA ILE A 481 0.03 20.42 9.16
C ILE A 481 0.74 21.74 9.48
N ARG A 482 0.41 22.40 10.60
CA ARG A 482 1.11 23.60 11.08
C ARG A 482 2.60 23.38 11.37
N ALA A 483 2.97 22.19 11.84
CA ALA A 483 4.38 21.85 12.03
C ALA A 483 5.10 21.67 10.69
N ILE A 484 4.41 21.12 9.68
CA ILE A 484 4.91 21.06 8.30
C ILE A 484 5.06 22.49 7.77
N GLU A 485 4.04 23.35 7.88
CA GLU A 485 4.07 24.76 7.44
C GLU A 485 5.28 25.50 8.00
N PHE A 486 5.48 25.39 9.32
CA PHE A 486 6.59 26.03 10.01
C PHE A 486 7.96 25.55 9.49
N ARG A 487 8.11 24.25 9.23
CA ARG A 487 9.40 23.66 8.86
C ARG A 487 9.73 23.80 7.38
N CYS A 488 8.75 23.70 6.48
CA CYS A 488 8.98 23.80 5.04
C CYS A 488 8.73 25.21 4.47
N GLY A 489 8.12 26.11 5.24
CA GLY A 489 7.80 27.46 4.77
C GLY A 489 6.69 27.51 3.72
N ILE A 490 5.82 26.49 3.66
CA ILE A 490 4.68 26.41 2.74
C ILE A 490 3.40 26.57 3.55
N ASP A 491 2.52 27.48 3.16
CA ASP A 491 1.19 27.71 3.73
C ASP A 491 0.16 26.84 3.00
N PHE A 492 -0.49 25.93 3.74
CA PHE A 492 -1.56 25.06 3.24
C PHE A 492 -2.96 25.67 3.47
N GLY A 493 -3.02 26.92 3.90
CA GLY A 493 -4.22 27.72 4.10
C GLY A 493 -5.18 27.04 5.07
N ARG A 494 -6.41 26.79 4.60
CA ARG A 494 -7.46 26.23 5.46
C ARG A 494 -7.22 24.77 5.86
N LEU A 495 -6.32 24.04 5.18
CA LEU A 495 -6.04 22.63 5.50
C LEU A 495 -5.50 22.48 6.92
N ALA A 496 -4.62 23.40 7.35
CA ALA A 496 -4.09 23.43 8.71
C ALA A 496 -5.16 23.65 9.79
N SER A 497 -6.34 24.17 9.43
CA SER A 497 -7.44 24.42 10.37
C SER A 497 -8.43 23.25 10.47
N VAL A 498 -8.39 22.31 9.50
CA VAL A 498 -9.23 21.10 9.48
C VAL A 498 -8.43 19.83 9.76
N ASP A 499 -7.18 19.99 10.17
CA ASP A 499 -6.32 18.93 10.67
C ASP A 499 -6.83 18.46 12.04
N PRO A 500 -7.07 17.15 12.25
CA PRO A 500 -7.48 16.61 13.54
C PRO A 500 -6.46 16.86 14.66
N LEU A 501 -5.17 17.01 14.33
CA LEU A 501 -4.14 17.36 15.30
C LEU A 501 -4.06 18.87 15.61
N ALA A 502 -4.89 19.72 14.98
CA ALA A 502 -4.85 21.17 15.18
C ALA A 502 -5.27 21.64 16.60
N ARG A 503 -5.94 20.77 17.38
CA ARG A 503 -6.41 21.09 18.75
C ARG A 503 -5.45 20.66 19.85
N ASP A 504 -4.45 19.85 19.52
CA ASP A 504 -3.39 19.48 20.44
C ASP A 504 -2.37 20.64 20.42
N GLU A 505 -2.50 21.60 21.33
CA GLU A 505 -1.57 22.74 21.50
C GLU A 505 -0.13 22.31 21.88
N GLU A 506 0.14 21.01 22.00
CA GLU A 506 1.48 20.50 22.28
C GLU A 506 2.31 20.34 21.00
N ALA A 507 3.26 21.28 20.90
CA ALA A 507 4.59 21.13 20.31
C ALA A 507 4.86 21.83 18.97
N LEU A 508 4.87 23.17 19.03
CA LEU A 508 5.94 23.97 18.40
C LEU A 508 7.35 23.69 19.01
N GLY A 509 7.50 22.68 19.88
CA GLY A 509 8.77 22.22 20.42
C GLY A 509 8.64 20.98 21.33
N SER A 510 9.55 20.02 21.14
CA SER A 510 10.03 19.01 22.11
C SER A 510 9.07 17.99 22.75
N GLY A 511 7.84 17.80 22.28
CA GLY A 511 7.05 16.60 22.63
C GLY A 511 7.67 15.33 22.01
N GLU A 512 7.63 14.19 22.70
CA GLU A 512 8.13 12.91 22.17
C GLU A 512 7.28 12.51 20.95
N ARG A 513 7.81 12.72 19.75
CA ARG A 513 7.14 12.39 18.48
C ARG A 513 7.07 10.87 18.38
N VAL A 514 5.87 10.33 18.60
CA VAL A 514 5.63 8.88 18.52
C VAL A 514 5.48 8.50 17.06
N PRO A 515 6.40 7.69 16.49
CA PRO A 515 6.28 7.25 15.12
C PRO A 515 5.08 6.33 14.93
N LEU A 516 4.44 6.39 13.76
CA LEU A 516 3.32 5.50 13.45
C LEU A 516 3.83 4.06 13.34
N THR A 517 3.26 3.17 14.16
CA THR A 517 3.55 1.73 14.12
C THR A 517 2.45 0.94 13.43
N SER A 518 1.26 1.53 13.27
CA SER A 518 0.14 0.97 12.50
C SER A 518 -0.75 2.06 11.89
N LEU A 519 -1.59 1.70 10.91
CA LEU A 519 -2.51 2.65 10.26
C LEU A 519 -3.68 3.07 11.17
N ASP A 520 -4.04 2.25 12.16
CA ASP A 520 -5.12 2.54 13.11
C ASP A 520 -4.74 3.66 14.11
N GLU A 521 -3.46 4.04 14.17
CA GLU A 521 -2.96 5.17 14.96
C GLU A 521 -3.19 6.52 14.27
N ILE A 522 -3.57 6.52 12.98
CA ILE A 522 -3.85 7.75 12.24
C ILE A 522 -5.16 8.36 12.76
N ARG A 523 -5.08 9.59 13.28
CA ARG A 523 -6.26 10.37 13.64
C ARG A 523 -6.80 11.07 12.41
N PHE A 524 -8.09 10.85 12.13
CA PHE A 524 -8.84 11.55 11.08
C PHE A 524 -9.81 12.60 11.63
N PHE A 525 -9.99 12.65 12.95
CA PHE A 525 -10.94 13.53 13.66
C PHE A 525 -10.46 13.90 15.07
#